data_AF-A0A4D4K5E9-F1
#
_entry.id   AF-A0A4D4K5E9-F1
#
_cell.length_a   1.000
_cell.length_b   1.000
_cell.length_c   1.000
_cell.angle_alpha   90.00
_cell.angle_beta   90.00
_cell.angle_gamma   90.00
#
_symmetry.space_group_name_H-M   'P 1'
#
loop_
_entity.id
_entity.type
_entity.pdbx_description
1 polymer ?
#
loop_
_entity_poly.entity_id
_entity_poly.type
_entity_poly.pdbx_seq_one_letter_code
_entity_poly.pdbx_strand_id
1 'polypeptide(L)'
;MRRGEHGESERFARRGAWRRYIVASVVSGVAVAVAVTHVLAPDLKIDNVTVALLVVAVVPWLRDLLNSIELPGGFRVEFKAVEQRIEAAERIADAALVGSGDDGPETDDPTALADVRRLAAEYLEVRRSMASGSARTQRMSGIFARLVRTTQRLADPDLDGWLTSPDGGLRLAAYARLYAVPVPDALTLLAEAVVKEPLAFNQYWGIRALDKVVDAVGVEDVPPGVVRRLEDCRPRGSDRVALLRRLITKLHGLR
;
A
#
# COMPACT_ATOMS: atom_id res chain seq x y z
N MET A 1 48.73 -11.71 29.95
CA MET A 1 47.91 -10.60 29.41
C MET A 1 46.59 -11.20 28.91
N ARG A 2 45.44 -10.57 29.23
CA ARG A 2 44.02 -10.99 29.00
C ARG A 2 43.40 -12.04 29.94
N ARG A 3 43.08 -11.61 31.16
CA ARG A 3 42.00 -12.18 31.98
C ARG A 3 41.29 -11.04 32.74
N GLY A 4 40.78 -10.05 31.99
CA GLY A 4 40.15 -8.84 32.54
C GLY A 4 38.94 -8.32 31.77
N GLU A 5 38.73 -8.71 30.51
CA GLU A 5 37.75 -8.04 29.63
C GLU A 5 36.33 -8.62 29.68
N HIS A 6 36.11 -9.81 30.25
CA HIS A 6 34.76 -10.41 30.32
C HIS A 6 33.88 -9.87 31.46
N GLY A 7 34.45 -9.20 32.47
CA GLY A 7 33.70 -8.70 33.63
C GLY A 7 33.10 -7.30 33.45
N GLU A 8 33.50 -6.56 32.42
CA GLU A 8 33.01 -5.20 32.16
C GLU A 8 31.80 -5.20 31.23
N SER A 9 31.79 -6.06 30.20
CA SER A 9 30.67 -6.21 29.25
C SER A 9 29.36 -6.64 29.93
N GLU A 10 29.41 -7.54 30.91
CA GLU A 10 28.23 -7.95 31.69
C GLU A 10 27.72 -6.86 32.65
N ARG A 11 28.63 -6.01 33.16
CA ARG A 11 28.26 -4.88 34.04
C ARG A 11 27.60 -3.74 33.27
N PHE A 12 27.97 -3.50 32.02
CA PHE A 12 27.30 -2.52 31.16
C PHE A 12 25.91 -2.99 30.71
N ALA A 13 25.74 -4.28 30.38
CA ALA A 13 24.44 -4.85 30.01
C ALA A 13 23.43 -4.83 31.19
N ARG A 14 23.88 -5.11 32.42
CA ARG A 14 23.03 -5.06 33.62
C ARG A 14 22.59 -3.63 33.98
N ARG A 15 23.41 -2.60 33.73
CA ARG A 15 23.07 -1.19 34.00
C ARG A 15 21.97 -0.65 33.08
N GLY A 16 21.93 -1.10 31.82
CA GLY A 16 20.87 -0.72 30.87
C GLY A 16 19.50 -1.32 31.20
N ALA A 17 19.47 -2.59 31.62
CA ALA A 17 18.23 -3.25 32.05
C ALA A 17 17.69 -2.67 33.37
N TRP A 18 18.56 -2.32 34.32
CA TRP A 18 18.13 -1.79 35.61
C TRP A 18 17.51 -0.39 35.52
N ARG A 19 18.03 0.48 34.63
CA ARG A 19 17.37 1.75 34.29
C ARG A 19 15.95 1.56 33.75
N ARG A 20 15.70 0.51 32.96
CA ARG A 20 14.36 0.20 32.42
C ARG A 20 13.37 -0.21 33.50
N TYR A 21 13.81 -1.04 34.47
CA TYR A 21 12.96 -1.42 35.62
C TYR A 21 12.69 -0.24 36.55
N ILE A 22 13.67 0.63 36.80
CA ILE A 22 13.47 1.86 37.59
C ILE A 22 12.43 2.76 36.91
N VAL A 23 12.49 2.92 35.58
CA VAL A 23 11.56 3.75 34.81
C VAL A 23 10.12 3.20 34.85
N ALA A 24 9.94 1.90 34.64
CA ALA A 24 8.62 1.27 34.75
C ALA A 24 8.05 1.37 36.17
N SER A 25 8.89 1.18 37.20
CA SER A 25 8.49 1.31 38.60
C SER A 25 8.08 2.74 38.98
N VAL A 26 8.69 3.77 38.40
CA VAL A 26 8.30 5.16 38.63
C VAL A 26 6.94 5.47 38.01
N VAL A 27 6.68 5.03 36.78
CA VAL A 27 5.38 5.25 36.10
C VAL A 27 4.25 4.50 36.82
N SER A 28 4.46 3.23 37.16
CA SER A 28 3.50 2.48 37.96
C SER A 28 3.33 3.09 39.36
N GLY A 29 4.40 3.60 39.95
CA GLY A 29 4.36 4.31 41.24
C GLY A 29 3.50 5.57 41.19
N VAL A 30 3.63 6.39 40.15
CA VAL A 30 2.80 7.60 39.97
C VAL A 30 1.34 7.25 39.72
N ALA A 31 1.05 6.24 38.90
CA ALA A 31 -0.32 5.80 38.65
C ALA A 31 -0.99 5.25 39.92
N VAL A 32 -0.26 4.44 40.70
CA VAL A 32 -0.74 3.93 42.00
C VAL A 32 -0.91 5.06 43.00
N ALA A 33 0.01 6.02 43.06
CA ALA A 33 -0.11 7.18 43.94
C ALA A 33 -1.36 8.00 43.63
N VAL A 34 -1.63 8.30 42.36
CA VAL A 34 -2.84 9.03 41.94
C VAL A 34 -4.10 8.24 42.28
N ALA A 35 -4.12 6.92 42.05
CA ALA A 35 -5.25 6.07 42.39
C ALA A 35 -5.50 6.00 43.91
N VAL A 36 -4.44 5.85 44.71
CA VAL A 36 -4.52 5.80 46.18
C VAL A 36 -4.98 7.14 46.76
N THR A 37 -4.48 8.27 46.24
CA THR A 37 -4.92 9.59 46.66
C THR A 37 -6.40 9.81 46.37
N HIS A 38 -6.91 9.34 45.23
CA HIS A 38 -8.32 9.48 44.88
C HIS A 38 -9.26 8.61 45.74
N VAL A 39 -8.80 7.43 46.16
CA VAL A 39 -9.58 6.52 47.01
C VAL A 39 -9.61 6.99 48.48
N LEU A 40 -8.51 7.55 49.00
CA LEU A 40 -8.43 7.96 50.40
C LEU A 40 -8.96 9.38 50.66
N ALA A 41 -9.06 10.23 49.64
CA ALA A 41 -9.55 11.59 49.78
C ALA A 41 -10.39 12.02 48.57
N PRO A 42 -11.68 11.64 48.51
CA PRO A 42 -12.56 11.96 47.38
C PRO A 42 -12.87 13.46 47.23
N ASP A 43 -12.70 14.27 48.28
CA ASP A 43 -13.00 15.72 48.28
C ASP A 43 -11.77 16.63 47.99
N LEU A 44 -10.63 16.05 47.62
CA LEU A 44 -9.41 16.80 47.36
C LEU A 44 -9.54 17.57 46.03
N LYS A 45 -9.71 18.89 46.12
CA LYS A 45 -9.70 19.80 44.97
C LYS A 45 -8.29 19.85 44.39
N ILE A 46 -8.03 19.06 43.36
CA ILE A 46 -6.75 19.12 42.65
C ILE A 46 -6.73 20.42 41.85
N ASP A 47 -5.88 21.35 42.24
CA ASP A 47 -5.72 22.63 41.52
C ASP A 47 -5.19 22.38 40.10
N ASN A 48 -5.71 23.16 39.14
CA ASN A 48 -5.30 23.09 37.74
C ASN A 48 -3.77 23.27 37.57
N VAL A 49 -3.12 23.99 38.49
CA VAL A 49 -1.66 24.17 38.51
C VAL A 49 -0.95 22.83 38.77
N THR A 50 -1.44 22.02 39.70
CA THR A 50 -0.88 20.71 40.03
C THR A 50 -1.04 19.73 38.86
N VAL A 51 -2.19 19.75 38.18
CA VAL A 51 -2.40 18.96 36.96
C VAL A 51 -1.45 19.40 35.85
N ALA A 52 -1.30 20.71 35.63
CA ALA A 52 -0.41 21.25 34.61
C ALA A 52 1.06 20.87 34.85
N LEU A 53 1.52 20.94 36.10
CA LEU A 53 2.88 20.52 36.49
C LEU A 53 3.10 19.02 36.26
N LEU A 54 2.10 18.18 36.53
CA LEU A 54 2.16 16.74 36.30
C LEU A 54 2.24 16.41 34.80
N VAL A 55 1.44 17.10 33.96
CA VAL A 55 1.51 16.95 32.50
C VAL A 55 2.87 17.37 31.96
N VAL A 56 3.37 18.55 32.35
CA VAL A 56 4.69 19.04 31.91
C VAL A 56 5.83 18.13 32.37
N ALA A 57 5.71 17.49 33.53
CA ALA A 57 6.70 16.52 34.01
C ALA A 57 6.71 15.21 33.19
N VAL A 58 5.57 14.78 32.65
CA VAL A 58 5.43 13.53 31.88
C VAL A 58 5.74 13.73 30.39
N VAL A 59 5.48 14.93 29.83
CA VAL A 59 5.66 15.24 28.39
C VAL A 59 7.08 14.96 27.84
N PRO A 60 8.20 15.31 28.52
CA PRO A 60 9.55 15.03 28.01
C PRO A 60 9.81 13.53 27.78
N TRP A 61 9.16 12.67 28.56
CA TRP A 61 9.32 11.21 28.52
C TRP A 61 8.36 10.52 27.55
N LEU A 62 7.21 11.15 27.26
CA LEU A 62 6.25 10.65 26.26
C LEU A 62 6.88 10.60 24.86
N ARG A 63 7.80 11.53 24.57
CA ARG A 63 8.56 11.56 23.30
C ARG A 63 9.41 10.29 23.11
N ASP A 64 10.05 9.81 24.17
CA ASP A 64 10.85 8.58 24.13
C ASP A 64 9.98 7.32 24.09
N LEU A 65 8.79 7.35 24.71
CA LEU A 65 7.82 6.25 24.59
C LEU A 65 7.27 6.14 23.16
N LEU A 66 7.00 7.27 22.49
CA LEU A 66 6.59 7.31 21.08
C LEU A 66 7.72 6.88 20.14
N ASN A 67 8.98 7.22 20.45
CA ASN A 67 10.14 6.75 19.69
C ASN A 67 10.42 5.25 19.94
N SER A 68 10.11 4.75 21.14
CA SER A 68 10.19 3.33 21.52
C SER A 68 9.01 2.49 20.99
N ILE A 69 8.16 3.07 20.13
CA ILE A 69 7.35 2.35 19.14
C ILE A 69 8.25 1.94 17.93
N GLU A 70 9.53 1.66 18.18
CA GLU A 70 10.12 0.45 17.61
C GLU A 70 9.37 -0.75 18.18
N LEU A 71 8.15 -0.98 17.69
CA LEU A 71 7.24 -2.02 18.16
C LEU A 71 7.99 -3.35 18.18
N PRO A 72 8.05 -4.06 19.32
CA PRO A 72 8.61 -5.39 19.39
C PRO A 72 7.67 -6.33 18.64
N GLY A 73 7.88 -6.47 17.33
CA GLY A 73 7.11 -7.37 16.47
C GLY A 73 6.95 -6.85 15.05
N GLY A 74 7.95 -7.02 14.18
CA GLY A 74 7.79 -7.27 12.73
C GLY A 74 7.20 -6.19 11.80
N PHE A 75 6.30 -5.31 12.26
CA PHE A 75 5.47 -4.47 11.39
C PHE A 75 6.27 -3.51 10.51
N ARG A 76 7.32 -2.86 11.03
CA ARG A 76 8.14 -1.92 10.25
C ARG A 76 8.94 -2.63 9.14
N VAL A 77 9.37 -3.87 9.40
CA VAL A 77 10.04 -4.71 8.39
C VAL A 77 9.01 -5.20 7.37
N GLU A 78 7.80 -5.57 7.79
CA GLU A 78 6.72 -5.95 6.89
C GLU A 78 6.31 -4.80 5.96
N PHE A 79 6.17 -3.56 6.46
CA PHE A 79 5.85 -2.41 5.61
C PHE A 79 6.92 -2.18 4.53
N LYS A 80 8.21 -2.15 4.91
CA LYS A 80 9.31 -2.02 3.94
C LYS A 80 9.34 -3.18 2.94
N ALA A 81 9.08 -4.40 3.40
CA ALA A 81 9.01 -5.56 2.53
C ALA A 81 7.81 -5.49 1.57
N VAL A 82 6.66 -4.94 2.00
CA VAL A 82 5.50 -4.72 1.14
C VAL A 82 5.81 -3.66 0.07
N GLU A 83 6.41 -2.52 0.43
CA GLU A 83 6.83 -1.49 -0.53
C GLU A 83 7.82 -2.05 -1.56
N GLN A 84 8.87 -2.75 -1.11
CA GLN A 84 9.85 -3.37 -2.01
C GLN A 84 9.21 -4.40 -2.96
N ARG A 85 8.18 -5.13 -2.52
CA ARG A 85 7.45 -6.09 -3.36
C ARG A 85 6.58 -5.39 -4.39
N ILE A 86 5.96 -4.28 -4.02
CA ILE A 86 5.20 -3.43 -4.93
C ILE A 86 6.15 -2.89 -6.01
N GLU A 87 7.28 -2.31 -5.62
CA GLU A 87 8.30 -1.83 -6.57
C GLU A 87 8.82 -2.95 -7.48
N ALA A 88 9.08 -4.16 -6.93
CA ALA A 88 9.50 -5.29 -7.74
C ALA A 88 8.42 -5.70 -8.75
N ALA A 89 7.15 -5.69 -8.36
CA ALA A 89 6.04 -5.98 -9.26
C ALA A 89 5.91 -4.94 -10.39
N GLU A 90 6.06 -3.65 -10.05
CA GLU A 90 6.13 -2.55 -11.02
C GLU A 90 7.29 -2.74 -11.99
N ARG A 91 8.51 -3.00 -11.49
CA ARG A 91 9.69 -3.24 -12.35
C ARG A 91 9.50 -4.42 -13.30
N ILE A 92 8.85 -5.50 -12.86
CA ILE A 92 8.56 -6.65 -13.72
C ILE A 92 7.55 -6.27 -14.82
N ALA A 93 6.52 -5.49 -14.48
CA ALA A 93 5.56 -4.99 -15.46
C ALA A 93 6.21 -4.03 -16.46
N ASP A 94 7.05 -3.10 -16.00
CA ASP A 94 7.76 -2.15 -16.84
C ASP A 94 8.78 -2.85 -17.75
N ALA A 95 9.50 -3.85 -17.24
CA ALA A 95 10.40 -4.67 -18.07
C ALA A 95 9.63 -5.43 -19.16
N ALA A 96 8.39 -5.83 -18.89
CA ALA A 96 7.51 -6.45 -19.86
C ALA A 96 7.15 -5.51 -21.03
N LEU A 97 7.13 -4.19 -20.82
CA LEU A 97 6.91 -3.21 -21.89
C LEU A 97 8.09 -3.13 -22.87
N VAL A 98 9.33 -3.23 -22.35
CA VAL A 98 10.56 -3.06 -23.16
C VAL A 98 10.89 -4.30 -23.99
N GLY A 99 10.57 -5.49 -23.49
CA GLY A 99 10.96 -6.77 -24.11
C GLY A 99 10.18 -7.20 -25.36
N SER A 100 9.42 -6.32 -26.02
CA SER A 100 8.55 -6.67 -27.14
C SER A 100 8.91 -6.00 -28.47
N GLY A 101 10.14 -5.48 -28.57
CA GLY A 101 10.61 -4.74 -29.74
C GLY A 101 10.97 -5.56 -30.99
N ASP A 102 10.56 -6.83 -31.12
CA ASP A 102 10.95 -7.66 -32.29
C ASP A 102 9.76 -8.28 -33.05
N ASP A 103 8.53 -8.22 -32.51
CA ASP A 103 7.33 -8.70 -33.20
C ASP A 103 6.40 -7.50 -33.43
N GLY A 104 6.23 -7.11 -34.70
CA GLY A 104 5.29 -6.05 -35.11
C GLY A 104 3.84 -6.38 -34.72
N PRO A 105 2.90 -5.44 -34.90
CA PRO A 105 1.48 -5.71 -34.62
C PRO A 105 0.97 -6.81 -35.55
N GLU A 106 0.98 -8.05 -35.08
CA GLU A 106 0.30 -9.16 -35.73
C GLU A 106 -1.21 -8.91 -35.60
N THR A 107 -1.81 -8.68 -36.76
CA THR A 107 -3.24 -8.51 -36.99
C THR A 107 -4.07 -9.49 -36.18
N ASP A 108 -4.91 -8.98 -35.26
CA ASP A 108 -5.92 -9.70 -34.48
C ASP A 108 -5.63 -11.19 -34.25
N ASP A 109 -4.49 -11.51 -33.63
CA ASP A 109 -4.13 -12.89 -33.35
C ASP A 109 -5.16 -13.53 -32.40
N PRO A 110 -5.98 -14.49 -32.88
CA PRO A 110 -6.97 -15.17 -32.04
C PRO A 110 -6.29 -15.92 -30.89
N THR A 111 -5.01 -16.29 -31.06
CA THR A 111 -4.18 -16.95 -30.07
C THR A 111 -3.85 -16.00 -28.93
N ALA A 112 -3.46 -14.76 -29.21
CA ALA A 112 -3.24 -13.74 -28.19
C ALA A 112 -4.49 -13.48 -27.35
N LEU A 113 -5.68 -13.40 -27.97
CA LEU A 113 -6.94 -13.22 -27.24
C LEU A 113 -7.27 -14.46 -26.38
N ALA A 114 -7.05 -15.67 -26.88
CA ALA A 114 -7.20 -16.89 -26.10
C ALA A 114 -6.22 -16.93 -24.92
N ASP A 115 -4.99 -16.47 -25.11
CA ASP A 115 -3.98 -16.36 -24.07
C ASP A 115 -4.36 -15.35 -22.99
N VAL A 116 -4.92 -14.20 -23.35
CA VAL A 116 -5.45 -13.24 -22.37
C VAL A 116 -6.52 -13.91 -21.49
N ARG A 117 -7.49 -14.60 -22.10
CA ARG A 117 -8.55 -15.29 -21.34
C ARG A 117 -7.98 -16.39 -20.44
N ARG A 118 -6.99 -17.14 -20.93
CA ARG A 118 -6.29 -18.17 -20.15
C ARG A 118 -5.55 -17.57 -18.95
N LEU A 119 -4.83 -16.46 -19.15
CA LEU A 119 -4.11 -15.76 -18.08
C LEU A 119 -5.06 -15.12 -17.05
N ALA A 120 -6.18 -14.55 -17.50
CA ALA A 120 -7.25 -14.04 -16.64
C ALA A 120 -7.84 -15.15 -15.75
N ALA A 121 -8.11 -16.32 -16.32
CA ALA A 121 -8.57 -17.49 -15.58
C ALA A 121 -7.49 -18.01 -14.60
N GLU A 122 -6.23 -18.08 -15.03
CA GLU A 122 -5.09 -18.46 -14.17
C GLU A 122 -4.98 -17.54 -12.95
N TYR A 123 -5.14 -16.22 -13.15
CA TYR A 123 -5.14 -15.24 -12.06
C TYR A 123 -6.22 -15.53 -11.01
N LEU A 124 -7.46 -15.76 -11.47
CA LEU A 124 -8.57 -16.07 -10.55
C LEU A 124 -8.37 -17.41 -9.85
N GLU A 125 -7.79 -18.40 -10.52
CA GLU A 125 -7.49 -19.69 -9.91
C GLU A 125 -6.40 -19.57 -8.85
N VAL A 126 -5.32 -18.83 -9.11
CA VAL A 126 -4.31 -18.48 -8.09
C VAL A 126 -4.95 -17.77 -6.90
N ARG A 127 -5.90 -16.86 -7.15
CA ARG A 127 -6.62 -16.16 -6.07
C ARG A 127 -7.50 -17.08 -5.22
N ARG A 128 -8.07 -18.11 -5.82
CA ARG A 128 -8.99 -19.05 -5.17
C ARG A 128 -8.22 -20.11 -4.39
N SER A 129 -7.15 -20.65 -4.97
CA SER A 129 -6.42 -21.80 -4.44
C SER A 129 -5.33 -21.42 -3.42
N MET A 130 -4.77 -20.20 -3.49
CA MET A 130 -3.70 -19.78 -2.59
C MET A 130 -4.20 -18.86 -1.48
N ALA A 131 -3.72 -19.10 -0.26
CA ALA A 131 -3.89 -18.18 0.85
C ALA A 131 -3.31 -16.79 0.53
N SER A 132 -3.92 -15.75 1.10
CA SER A 132 -3.40 -14.39 0.99
C SER A 132 -2.00 -14.30 1.57
N GLY A 133 -1.06 -13.75 0.82
CA GLY A 133 0.34 -13.64 1.25
C GLY A 133 1.30 -13.29 0.10
N SER A 134 2.59 -13.21 0.42
CA SER A 134 3.64 -12.79 -0.51
C SER A 134 3.76 -13.70 -1.73
N ALA A 135 3.74 -15.02 -1.53
CA ALA A 135 3.86 -15.99 -2.62
C ALA A 135 2.70 -15.86 -3.63
N ARG A 136 1.48 -15.62 -3.13
CA ARG A 136 0.32 -15.37 -3.99
C ARG A 136 0.51 -14.06 -4.76
N THR A 137 0.90 -12.97 -4.10
CA THR A 137 1.18 -11.69 -4.77
C THR A 137 2.25 -11.82 -5.84
N GLN A 138 3.34 -12.54 -5.57
CA GLN A 138 4.39 -12.78 -6.56
C GLN A 138 3.87 -13.51 -7.80
N ARG A 139 3.06 -14.56 -7.63
CA ARG A 139 2.43 -15.26 -8.77
C ARG A 139 1.48 -14.34 -9.55
N MET A 140 0.63 -13.59 -8.85
CA MET A 140 -0.29 -12.63 -9.48
C MET A 140 0.47 -11.54 -10.25
N SER A 141 1.57 -11.01 -9.71
CA SER A 141 2.42 -10.04 -10.41
C SER A 141 3.07 -10.64 -11.67
N GLY A 142 3.50 -11.90 -11.61
CA GLY A 142 4.00 -12.61 -12.79
C GLY A 142 2.94 -12.78 -13.87
N ILE A 143 1.69 -13.08 -13.49
CA ILE A 143 0.55 -13.16 -14.42
C ILE A 143 0.26 -11.77 -15.01
N PHE A 144 0.24 -10.72 -14.19
CA PHE A 144 0.03 -9.35 -14.67
C PHE A 144 1.05 -8.93 -15.72
N ALA A 145 2.35 -9.20 -15.49
CA ALA A 145 3.38 -8.89 -16.48
C ALA A 145 3.28 -9.71 -17.78
N ARG A 146 2.73 -10.94 -17.71
CA ARG A 146 2.38 -11.69 -18.92
C ARG A 146 1.17 -11.06 -19.62
N LEU A 147 0.15 -10.64 -18.87
CA LEU A 147 -1.00 -9.93 -19.43
C LEU A 147 -0.56 -8.65 -20.16
N VAL A 148 0.31 -7.83 -19.54
CA VAL A 148 0.89 -6.63 -20.18
C VAL A 148 1.49 -6.95 -21.54
N ARG A 149 2.33 -7.99 -21.62
CA ARG A 149 2.94 -8.43 -22.89
C ARG A 149 1.96 -8.98 -23.91
N THR A 150 0.96 -9.74 -23.46
CA THR A 150 0.00 -10.34 -24.38
C THR A 150 -0.97 -9.30 -24.91
N THR A 151 -1.50 -8.41 -24.05
CA THR A 151 -2.50 -7.43 -24.43
C THR A 151 -1.92 -6.27 -25.24
N GLN A 152 -0.65 -5.91 -25.07
CA GLN A 152 -0.05 -4.84 -25.88
C GLN A 152 0.00 -5.19 -27.38
N ARG A 153 0.05 -6.49 -27.72
CA ARG A 153 0.03 -6.99 -29.11
C ARG A 153 -1.36 -7.00 -29.75
N LEU A 154 -2.42 -6.86 -28.95
CA LEU A 154 -3.78 -6.77 -29.48
C LEU A 154 -4.00 -5.38 -30.07
N ALA A 155 -4.41 -5.33 -31.34
CA ALA A 155 -4.69 -4.08 -32.04
C ALA A 155 -5.90 -3.37 -31.41
N ASP A 156 -7.04 -4.07 -31.35
CA ASP A 156 -8.31 -3.51 -30.84
C ASP A 156 -9.05 -4.49 -29.90
N PRO A 157 -8.60 -4.66 -28.64
CA PRO A 157 -9.31 -5.48 -27.68
C PRO A 157 -10.61 -4.81 -27.22
N ASP A 158 -11.65 -5.62 -26.95
CA ASP A 158 -12.92 -5.20 -26.33
C ASP A 158 -12.72 -4.72 -24.87
N LEU A 159 -12.17 -3.52 -24.73
CA LEU A 159 -11.87 -2.89 -23.45
C LEU A 159 -13.14 -2.63 -22.63
N ASP A 160 -14.23 -2.23 -23.30
CA ASP A 160 -15.50 -1.93 -22.65
C ASP A 160 -16.08 -3.19 -22.00
N GLY A 161 -16.12 -4.30 -22.74
CA GLY A 161 -16.54 -5.60 -22.22
C GLY A 161 -15.64 -6.09 -21.09
N TRP A 162 -14.33 -5.86 -21.17
CA TRP A 162 -13.40 -6.30 -20.11
C TRP A 162 -13.50 -5.45 -18.83
N LEU A 163 -13.59 -4.13 -18.95
CA LEU A 163 -13.69 -3.20 -17.82
C LEU A 163 -15.02 -3.35 -17.06
N THR A 164 -16.11 -3.64 -17.77
CA THR A 164 -17.45 -3.83 -17.18
C THR A 164 -17.72 -5.27 -16.75
N SER A 165 -16.83 -6.21 -17.10
CA SER A 165 -17.02 -7.63 -16.81
C SER A 165 -17.17 -7.91 -15.31
N PRO A 166 -18.08 -8.82 -14.91
CA PRO A 166 -18.09 -9.35 -13.54
C PRO A 166 -16.82 -10.17 -13.23
N ASP A 167 -16.14 -10.68 -14.24
CA ASP A 167 -14.90 -11.45 -14.11
C ASP A 167 -13.71 -10.53 -13.74
N GLY A 168 -13.16 -10.73 -12.53
CA GLY A 168 -12.04 -9.93 -12.05
C GLY A 168 -10.72 -10.20 -12.79
N GLY A 169 -10.56 -11.34 -13.45
CA GLY A 169 -9.41 -11.61 -14.32
C GLY A 169 -9.48 -10.79 -15.62
N LEU A 170 -10.66 -10.67 -16.23
CA LEU A 170 -10.86 -9.83 -17.41
C LEU A 170 -10.67 -8.35 -17.08
N ARG A 171 -11.18 -7.86 -15.94
CA ARG A 171 -10.88 -6.49 -15.48
C ARG A 171 -9.37 -6.28 -15.29
N LEU A 172 -8.65 -7.26 -14.73
CA LEU A 172 -7.19 -7.19 -14.61
C LEU A 172 -6.49 -7.12 -15.98
N ALA A 173 -6.98 -7.86 -16.97
CA ALA A 173 -6.46 -7.81 -18.33
C ALA A 173 -6.67 -6.43 -18.97
N ALA A 174 -7.82 -5.78 -18.74
CA ALA A 174 -8.06 -4.41 -19.18
C ALA A 174 -7.07 -3.42 -18.53
N TYR A 175 -6.84 -3.55 -17.22
CA TYR A 175 -5.85 -2.71 -16.53
C TYR A 175 -4.44 -2.94 -17.07
N ALA A 176 -4.06 -4.19 -17.38
CA ALA A 176 -2.78 -4.50 -18.00
C ALA A 176 -2.64 -3.88 -19.40
N ARG A 177 -3.69 -3.95 -20.23
CA ARG A 177 -3.73 -3.30 -21.56
C ARG A 177 -3.55 -1.79 -21.44
N LEU A 178 -4.34 -1.14 -20.59
CA LEU A 178 -4.32 0.33 -20.43
C LEU A 178 -3.07 0.84 -19.70
N TYR A 179 -2.41 -0.01 -18.91
CA TYR A 179 -1.08 0.26 -18.37
C TYR A 179 -0.01 0.25 -19.47
N ALA A 180 -0.12 -0.69 -20.42
CA ALA A 180 0.86 -0.88 -21.48
C ALA A 180 0.70 0.10 -22.64
N VAL A 181 -0.54 0.27 -23.09
CA VAL A 181 -0.95 1.13 -24.21
C VAL A 181 -2.11 1.97 -23.71
N PRO A 182 -1.84 3.16 -23.14
CA PRO A 182 -2.88 4.03 -22.62
C PRO A 182 -3.81 4.50 -23.75
N VAL A 183 -5.12 4.33 -23.56
CA VAL A 183 -6.16 4.76 -24.50
C VAL A 183 -6.97 5.90 -23.85
N PRO A 184 -6.87 7.14 -24.36
CA PRO A 184 -7.55 8.30 -23.78
C PRO A 184 -9.06 8.12 -23.59
N ASP A 185 -9.73 7.55 -24.60
CA ASP A 185 -11.18 7.37 -24.61
C ASP A 185 -11.69 6.42 -23.51
N ALA A 186 -10.82 5.54 -23.00
CA ALA A 186 -11.15 4.62 -21.92
C ALA A 186 -11.18 5.28 -20.53
N LEU A 187 -10.74 6.54 -20.38
CA LEU A 187 -10.54 7.21 -19.08
C LEU A 187 -11.77 7.11 -18.16
N THR A 188 -12.95 7.45 -18.69
CA THR A 188 -14.19 7.50 -17.89
C THR A 188 -14.59 6.12 -17.39
N LEU A 189 -14.52 5.12 -18.27
CA LEU A 189 -14.90 3.75 -17.95
C LEU A 189 -13.88 3.08 -17.03
N LEU A 190 -12.58 3.33 -17.25
CA LEU A 190 -11.51 2.89 -16.38
C LEU A 190 -11.67 3.45 -14.96
N ALA A 191 -11.93 4.75 -14.82
CA ALA A 191 -12.16 5.37 -13.51
C ALA A 191 -13.34 4.72 -12.78
N GLU A 192 -14.44 4.44 -13.48
CA GLU A 192 -15.60 3.76 -12.90
C GLU A 192 -15.26 2.33 -12.45
N ALA A 193 -14.56 1.56 -13.28
CA ALA A 193 -14.13 0.22 -12.96
C ALA A 193 -13.21 0.19 -11.72
N VAL A 194 -12.24 1.11 -11.64
CA VAL A 194 -11.31 1.25 -10.50
C VAL A 194 -12.03 1.58 -9.19
N VAL A 195 -13.02 2.48 -9.24
CA VAL A 195 -13.80 2.86 -8.06
C VAL A 195 -14.63 1.68 -7.54
N LYS A 196 -15.20 0.89 -8.45
CA LYS A 196 -16.06 -0.27 -8.10
C LYS A 196 -15.28 -1.56 -7.83
N GLU A 197 -13.97 -1.59 -8.10
CA GLU A 197 -13.17 -2.83 -8.07
C GLU A 197 -13.08 -3.44 -6.65
N PRO A 198 -13.67 -4.63 -6.42
CA PRO A 198 -13.60 -5.29 -5.11
C PRO A 198 -12.24 -5.94 -4.82
N LEU A 199 -11.44 -6.25 -5.84
CA LEU A 199 -10.18 -6.97 -5.65
C LEU A 199 -9.03 -6.00 -5.42
N ALA A 200 -8.49 -5.99 -4.20
CA ALA A 200 -7.38 -5.14 -3.77
C ALA A 200 -6.17 -5.09 -4.75
N PHE A 201 -5.78 -6.25 -5.30
CA PHE A 201 -4.68 -6.32 -6.28
C PHE A 201 -5.05 -5.68 -7.62
N ASN A 202 -6.27 -5.90 -8.09
CA ASN A 202 -6.78 -5.29 -9.30
C ASN A 202 -6.89 -3.77 -9.15
N GLN A 203 -7.45 -3.30 -8.04
CA GLN A 203 -7.64 -1.86 -7.81
C GLN A 203 -6.30 -1.12 -7.77
N TYR A 204 -5.26 -1.74 -7.21
CA TYR A 204 -3.90 -1.22 -7.25
C TYR A 204 -3.42 -1.00 -8.70
N TRP A 205 -3.53 -2.03 -9.56
CA TRP A 205 -3.12 -1.92 -10.96
C TRP A 205 -4.02 -1.02 -11.81
N GLY A 206 -5.31 -0.98 -11.48
CA GLY A 206 -6.25 -0.07 -12.11
C GLY A 206 -5.92 1.40 -11.82
N ILE A 207 -5.53 1.75 -10.59
CA ILE A 207 -5.04 3.11 -10.27
C ILE A 207 -3.75 3.43 -11.05
N ARG A 208 -2.85 2.46 -11.23
CA ARG A 208 -1.63 2.63 -12.03
C ARG A 208 -1.92 2.84 -13.51
N ALA A 209 -2.85 2.06 -14.07
CA ALA A 209 -3.31 2.26 -15.44
C ALA A 209 -3.99 3.62 -15.60
N LEU A 210 -4.77 4.05 -14.60
CA LEU A 210 -5.43 5.35 -14.61
C LEU A 210 -4.44 6.51 -14.62
N ASP A 211 -3.35 6.42 -13.86
CA ASP A 211 -2.26 7.40 -13.89
C ASP A 211 -1.64 7.55 -15.29
N LYS A 212 -1.44 6.42 -15.99
CA LYS A 212 -0.93 6.39 -17.38
C LYS A 212 -1.93 6.96 -18.39
N VAL A 213 -3.21 6.64 -18.25
CA VAL A 213 -4.26 7.18 -19.12
C VAL A 213 -4.45 8.68 -18.89
N VAL A 214 -4.35 9.15 -17.65
CA VAL A 214 -4.35 10.59 -17.33
C VAL A 214 -3.15 11.30 -17.97
N ASP A 215 -1.96 10.69 -17.99
CA ASP A 215 -0.81 11.25 -18.71
C ASP A 215 -1.06 11.34 -20.22
N ALA A 216 -1.72 10.34 -20.82
CA ALA A 216 -2.03 10.32 -22.24
C ALA A 216 -3.14 11.32 -22.64
N VAL A 217 -4.13 11.53 -21.76
CA VAL A 217 -5.20 12.52 -21.95
C VAL A 217 -4.67 13.94 -21.75
N GLY A 218 -3.77 14.13 -20.80
CA GLY A 218 -3.39 15.44 -20.29
C GLY A 218 -4.29 15.84 -19.11
N VAL A 219 -3.67 16.37 -18.05
CA VAL A 219 -4.38 16.66 -16.78
C VAL A 219 -5.51 17.68 -16.97
N GLU A 220 -5.32 18.67 -17.85
CA GLU A 220 -6.31 19.72 -18.13
C GLU A 220 -7.57 19.20 -18.80
N ASP A 221 -7.43 18.12 -19.57
CA ASP A 221 -8.48 17.52 -20.37
C ASP A 221 -9.23 16.41 -19.59
N VAL A 222 -8.84 16.15 -18.34
CA VAL A 222 -9.53 15.19 -17.47
C VAL A 222 -10.91 15.75 -17.06
N PRO A 223 -12.02 15.06 -17.36
CA PRO A 223 -13.35 15.55 -17.03
C PRO A 223 -13.53 15.75 -15.51
N PRO A 224 -14.14 16.86 -15.06
CA PRO A 224 -14.37 17.10 -13.61
C PRO A 224 -15.15 15.98 -12.92
N GLY A 225 -16.04 15.30 -13.65
CA GLY A 225 -16.78 14.15 -13.15
C GLY A 225 -15.89 12.94 -12.82
N VAL A 226 -14.78 12.75 -13.55
CA VAL A 226 -13.77 11.72 -13.23
C VAL A 226 -13.05 12.09 -11.95
N VAL A 227 -12.56 13.33 -11.84
CA VAL A 227 -11.86 13.83 -10.63
C VAL A 227 -12.72 13.61 -9.38
N ARG A 228 -13.98 14.07 -9.41
CA ARG A 228 -14.90 13.93 -8.27
C ARG A 228 -15.12 12.47 -7.86
N ARG A 229 -15.27 11.55 -8.82
CA ARG A 229 -15.41 10.11 -8.51
C ARG A 229 -14.17 9.54 -7.83
N LEU A 230 -12.98 9.96 -8.26
CA LEU A 230 -11.73 9.55 -7.63
C LEU A 230 -11.59 10.13 -6.22
N GLU A 231 -11.99 11.38 -6.02
CA GLU A 231 -12.05 12.02 -4.70
C GLU A 231 -13.04 11.36 -3.75
N ASP A 232 -14.13 10.78 -4.27
CA ASP A 232 -15.12 10.03 -3.49
C ASP A 232 -14.69 8.57 -3.24
N CYS A 233 -13.71 8.07 -3.98
CA CYS A 233 -13.21 6.71 -3.84
C CYS A 233 -12.50 6.51 -2.48
N ARG A 234 -12.82 5.41 -1.80
CA ARG A 234 -12.23 5.03 -0.50
C ARG A 234 -11.59 3.65 -0.62
N PRO A 235 -10.41 3.52 -1.27
CA PRO A 235 -9.73 2.24 -1.36
C PRO A 235 -9.31 1.77 0.03
N ARG A 236 -9.41 0.47 0.28
CA ARG A 236 -8.83 -0.15 1.48
C ARG A 236 -7.32 -0.31 1.26
N GLY A 237 -6.49 -0.23 2.29
CA GLY A 237 -5.04 -0.44 2.20
C GLY A 237 -4.24 0.85 1.94
N SER A 238 -3.16 1.02 2.70
CA SER A 238 -2.34 2.25 2.70
C SER A 238 -1.66 2.53 1.36
N ASP A 239 -1.27 1.48 0.65
CA ASP A 239 -0.66 1.53 -0.69
C ASP A 239 -1.60 2.19 -1.71
N ARG A 240 -2.83 1.70 -1.82
CA ARG A 240 -3.83 2.22 -2.76
C ARG A 240 -4.29 3.63 -2.39
N VAL A 241 -4.44 3.92 -1.11
CA VAL A 241 -4.75 5.27 -0.61
C VAL A 241 -3.64 6.25 -1.00
N ALA A 242 -2.37 5.87 -0.85
CA ALA A 242 -1.25 6.70 -1.23
C ALA A 242 -1.18 6.95 -2.74
N LEU A 243 -1.40 5.90 -3.56
CA LEU A 243 -1.45 6.04 -5.02
C LEU A 243 -2.58 6.95 -5.49
N LEU A 244 -3.81 6.71 -5.01
CA LEU A 244 -4.96 7.53 -5.37
C LEU A 244 -4.76 8.98 -4.95
N ARG A 245 -4.22 9.23 -3.76
CA ARG A 245 -3.91 10.59 -3.29
C ARG A 245 -2.90 11.28 -4.21
N ARG A 246 -1.81 10.60 -4.59
CA ARG A 246 -0.82 11.17 -5.53
C ARG A 246 -1.47 11.54 -6.87
N LEU A 247 -2.33 10.67 -7.41
CA LEU A 247 -3.06 10.95 -8.64
C LEU A 247 -3.99 12.16 -8.50
N ILE A 248 -4.77 12.25 -7.42
CA ILE A 248 -5.64 13.42 -7.15
C ILE A 248 -4.80 14.70 -7.01
N THR A 249 -3.68 14.64 -6.29
CA THR A 249 -2.78 15.79 -6.16
C THR A 249 -2.25 16.24 -7.53
N LYS A 250 -1.86 15.30 -8.40
CA LYS A 250 -1.44 15.59 -9.79
C LYS A 250 -2.56 16.27 -10.58
N LEU A 251 -3.80 15.79 -10.45
CA LEU A 251 -4.98 16.36 -11.12
C LEU A 251 -5.32 17.78 -10.65
N HIS A 252 -4.95 18.14 -9.40
CA HIS A 252 -5.15 19.48 -8.86
C HIS A 252 -3.97 20.42 -9.11
N GLY A 253 -2.75 19.89 -9.23
CA GLY A 253 -1.50 20.67 -9.29
C GLY A 253 -1.29 21.48 -10.56
N LEU A 254 -2.28 21.52 -11.46
CA LEU A 254 -2.25 22.26 -12.72
C LEU A 254 -3.46 23.22 -12.89
N ARG A 255 -4.36 23.31 -11.90
CA ARG A 255 -5.43 24.33 -11.88
C ARG A 255 -4.99 25.64 -11.26
#